data_AF-A0A1Y5TKL9-F1
#
_entry.id   AF-A0A1Y5TKL9-F1
#
_cell.length_a   1.000
_cell.length_b   1.000
_cell.length_c   1.000
_cell.angle_alpha   90.00
_cell.angle_beta   90.00
_cell.angle_gamma   90.00
#
_symmetry.space_group_name_H-M   'P 1'
#
loop_
_entity.id
_entity.type
_entity.pdbx_description
1 polymer ?
#
loop_
_entity_poly.entity_id
_entity_poly.type
_entity_poly.pdbx_seq_one_letter_code
_entity_poly.pdbx_strand_id
1 'polypeptide(L)'
;MPWGHNDFGVTVVDNITTLVQTESVRLDPDRLGHLYRQLGDAGAEDVVCRAIEELAVRLSHCERLWRQQDWQGLRKSARSLIAISDQIGMTALARVAGDVTETIDAVDHVATSATLFRLIRVGERSLTAVWDLQDLSV
;
A
#
# COMPACT_ATOMS: atom_id res chain seq x y z
N MET A 1 40.13 49.78 8.24
CA MET A 1 39.47 49.14 7.08
C MET A 1 38.97 47.77 7.52
N PRO A 2 37.65 47.52 7.49
CA PRO A 2 36.97 46.39 8.15
C PRO A 2 36.58 45.27 7.15
N TRP A 3 36.76 44.00 7.53
CA TRP A 3 36.16 42.83 6.85
C TRP A 3 36.16 41.65 7.86
N GLY A 4 35.11 40.87 8.13
CA GLY A 4 33.73 40.85 7.67
C GLY A 4 32.94 39.91 8.60
N HIS A 5 31.67 40.23 8.84
CA HIS A 5 30.70 39.31 9.45
C HIS A 5 30.42 38.17 8.47
N ASN A 6 30.59 36.92 8.91
CA ASN A 6 29.98 35.77 8.25
C ASN A 6 28.61 35.52 8.89
N ASP A 7 27.58 36.14 8.33
CA ASP A 7 26.21 35.70 8.50
C ASP A 7 26.03 34.37 7.75
N PHE A 8 26.15 33.25 8.48
CA PHE A 8 25.63 31.98 8.01
C PHE A 8 24.10 32.05 8.08
N GLY A 9 23.49 32.55 7.01
CA GLY A 9 22.05 32.52 6.82
C GLY A 9 21.56 31.07 6.72
N VAL A 10 21.17 30.49 7.85
CA VAL A 10 20.36 29.27 7.86
C VAL A 10 19.00 29.67 7.30
N THR A 11 18.75 29.36 6.03
CA THR A 11 17.43 29.52 5.43
C THR A 11 16.54 28.42 5.99
N VAL A 12 15.78 28.74 7.04
CA VAL A 12 14.70 27.87 7.50
C VAL A 12 13.69 27.80 6.36
N VAL A 13 13.54 26.62 5.77
CA VAL A 13 12.56 26.37 4.71
C VAL A 13 11.18 26.35 5.37
N ASP A 14 10.55 27.51 5.45
CA ASP A 14 9.34 27.74 6.26
C ASP A 14 8.04 27.24 5.61
N ASN A 15 8.12 26.48 4.51
CA ASN A 15 6.95 25.95 3.81
C ASN A 15 7.25 24.58 3.20
N ILE A 16 7.33 23.54 4.04
CA ILE A 16 7.20 22.16 3.56
C ILE A 16 5.72 21.94 3.23
N THR A 17 5.33 22.19 1.98
CA THR A 17 4.02 21.78 1.49
C THR A 17 4.03 20.26 1.33
N THR A 18 3.53 19.54 2.34
CA THR A 18 3.36 18.09 2.27
C THR A 18 2.29 17.76 1.23
N LEU A 19 2.72 17.30 0.05
CA LEU A 19 1.82 16.78 -0.97
C LEU A 19 1.36 15.37 -0.57
N VAL A 20 0.14 15.28 -0.05
CA VAL A 20 -0.50 14.00 0.26
C VAL A 20 -1.23 13.51 -1.00
N GLN A 21 -0.59 12.64 -1.79
CA GLN A 21 -1.28 11.95 -2.88
C GLN A 21 -2.27 10.95 -2.29
N THR A 22 -3.57 11.20 -2.48
CA THR A 22 -4.67 10.36 -1.99
C THR A 22 -5.14 9.42 -3.10
N GLU A 23 -4.60 8.21 -3.12
CA GLU A 23 -5.15 7.12 -3.92
C GLU A 23 -6.03 6.28 -2.99
N SER A 24 -7.36 6.43 -3.10
CA SER A 24 -8.29 5.65 -2.29
C SER A 24 -8.46 4.26 -2.86
N VAL A 25 -8.26 3.23 -2.05
CA VAL A 25 -8.64 1.87 -2.41
C VAL A 25 -10.04 1.62 -1.91
N ARG A 26 -10.90 1.18 -2.82
CA ARG A 26 -12.25 0.75 -2.50
C ARG A 26 -12.38 -0.70 -2.91
N LEU A 27 -13.17 -1.44 -2.15
CA LEU A 27 -13.61 -2.77 -2.56
C LEU A 27 -14.55 -2.60 -3.74
N ASP A 28 -14.33 -3.37 -4.80
CA ASP A 28 -15.22 -3.43 -5.96
C ASP A 28 -16.59 -4.00 -5.50
N PRO A 29 -17.69 -3.21 -5.56
CA PRO A 29 -19.00 -3.64 -5.12
C PRO A 29 -19.53 -4.87 -5.85
N ASP A 30 -19.14 -5.06 -7.12
CA ASP A 30 -19.58 -6.22 -7.90
C ASP A 30 -18.87 -7.48 -7.39
N ARG A 31 -17.56 -7.39 -7.10
CA ARG A 31 -16.79 -8.50 -6.51
C ARG A 31 -17.33 -8.89 -5.15
N LEU A 32 -17.61 -7.91 -4.29
CA LEU A 32 -18.24 -8.17 -3.00
C LEU A 32 -19.63 -8.80 -3.18
N GLY A 33 -20.48 -8.22 -4.03
CA GLY A 33 -21.82 -8.75 -4.29
C GLY A 33 -21.80 -10.20 -4.79
N HIS A 34 -20.80 -10.58 -5.59
CA HIS A 34 -20.57 -11.97 -5.99
C HIS A 34 -20.15 -12.86 -4.82
N LEU A 35 -19.24 -12.39 -3.96
CA LEU A 35 -18.77 -13.12 -2.78
C LEU A 35 -19.92 -13.41 -1.80
N TYR A 36 -20.72 -12.38 -1.48
CA TYR A 36 -21.90 -12.47 -0.61
C TYR A 36 -22.95 -13.42 -1.19
N ARG A 37 -23.19 -13.39 -2.51
CA ARG A 37 -24.14 -14.31 -3.16
C ARG A 37 -23.70 -15.77 -3.13
N GLN A 38 -22.39 -16.03 -3.15
CA GLN A 38 -21.84 -17.38 -3.17
C GLN A 38 -21.71 -18.01 -1.79
N LEU A 39 -21.32 -17.22 -0.78
CA LEU A 39 -20.94 -17.72 0.55
C LEU A 39 -21.95 -17.36 1.64
N GLY A 40 -22.93 -16.50 1.34
CA GLY A 40 -23.77 -15.86 2.35
C GLY A 40 -22.99 -14.82 3.16
N ASP A 41 -23.72 -14.05 3.97
CA ASP A 41 -23.16 -12.90 4.69
C ASP A 41 -21.97 -13.28 5.59
N ALA A 42 -22.16 -14.27 6.46
CA ALA A 42 -21.11 -14.71 7.40
C ALA A 42 -19.87 -15.28 6.69
N GLY A 43 -20.06 -16.00 5.58
CA GLY A 43 -18.95 -16.58 4.83
C GLY A 43 -18.18 -15.53 4.02
N ALA A 44 -18.88 -14.53 3.48
CA ALA A 44 -18.23 -13.42 2.79
C ALA A 44 -17.47 -12.51 3.75
N GLU A 45 -18.02 -12.23 4.93
CA GLU A 45 -17.37 -11.44 5.97
C GLU A 45 -16.09 -12.10 6.49
N ASP A 46 -16.11 -13.41 6.77
CA ASP A 46 -14.92 -14.17 7.17
C ASP A 46 -13.80 -14.09 6.11
N VAL A 47 -14.16 -14.24 4.83
CA VAL A 47 -13.21 -14.12 3.73
C VAL A 47 -12.62 -12.71 3.63
N VAL A 48 -13.44 -11.67 3.77
CA VAL A 48 -12.99 -10.28 3.73
C VAL A 48 -12.04 -9.99 4.89
N CYS A 49 -12.41 -10.35 6.12
CA CYS A 49 -11.60 -10.14 7.31
C CYS A 49 -10.24 -10.85 7.19
N ARG A 50 -10.24 -12.14 6.83
CA ARG A 50 -9.02 -12.91 6.62
C ARG A 50 -8.14 -12.31 5.52
N ALA A 51 -8.73 -11.85 4.42
CA ALA A 51 -7.97 -11.23 3.33
C ALA A 51 -7.28 -9.94 3.79
N ILE A 52 -7.97 -9.11 4.58
CA ILE A 52 -7.44 -7.86 5.14
C ILE A 52 -6.27 -8.12 6.10
N GLU A 53 -6.43 -9.08 7.01
CA GLU A 53 -5.36 -9.49 7.92
C GLU A 53 -4.12 -9.97 7.15
N GLU A 54 -4.32 -10.83 6.15
CA GLU A 54 -3.25 -11.36 5.32
C GLU A 54 -2.55 -10.26 4.50
N LEU A 55 -3.31 -9.27 3.99
CA LEU A 55 -2.74 -8.10 3.31
C LEU A 55 -1.85 -7.29 4.25
N ALA A 56 -2.30 -7.02 5.48
CA ALA A 56 -1.52 -6.27 6.48
C ALA A 56 -0.19 -6.95 6.80
N VAL A 57 -0.21 -8.27 6.99
CA VAL A 57 0.98 -9.08 7.23
C VAL A 57 1.94 -9.01 6.04
N ARG A 58 1.42 -9.10 4.81
CA ARG A 58 2.25 -9.11 3.59
C ARG A 58 2.84 -7.75 3.23
N LEU A 59 2.13 -6.66 3.51
CA LEU A 59 2.67 -5.30 3.36
C LEU A 59 3.89 -5.09 4.27
N SER A 60 3.75 -5.45 5.55
CA SER A 60 4.85 -5.42 6.52
C SER A 60 6.01 -6.32 6.10
N HIS A 61 5.70 -7.48 5.53
CA HIS A 61 6.69 -8.42 5.03
C HIS A 61 7.46 -7.86 3.81
N CYS A 62 6.78 -7.19 2.87
CA CYS A 62 7.42 -6.53 1.74
C CYS A 62 8.44 -5.47 2.19
N GLU A 63 8.06 -4.63 3.16
CA GLU A 63 8.98 -3.61 3.69
C GLU A 63 10.24 -4.24 4.30
N ARG A 64 10.08 -5.33 5.07
CA ARG A 64 11.22 -6.04 5.66
C ARG A 64 12.14 -6.63 4.60
N LEU A 65 11.59 -7.26 3.57
CA LEU A 65 12.37 -7.86 2.48
C LEU A 65 13.14 -6.80 1.68
N TRP A 66 12.51 -5.65 1.44
CA TRP A 66 13.17 -4.49 0.82
C TRP A 66 14.38 -4.03 1.64
N ARG A 67 14.21 -3.86 2.97
CA ARG A 67 15.32 -3.50 3.87
C ARG A 67 16.45 -4.52 3.90
N GLN A 68 16.13 -5.79 3.65
CA GLN A 68 17.09 -6.90 3.56
C GLN A 68 17.69 -7.07 2.15
N GLN A 69 17.23 -6.28 1.17
CA GLN A 69 17.57 -6.44 -0.26
C GLN A 69 17.27 -7.84 -0.82
N ASP A 70 16.29 -8.55 -0.23
CA ASP A 70 15.81 -9.84 -0.75
C ASP A 70 14.79 -9.60 -1.87
N TRP A 71 15.31 -9.35 -3.07
CA TRP A 71 14.51 -9.05 -4.27
C TRP A 71 13.59 -10.20 -4.70
N GLN A 72 14.07 -11.44 -4.56
CA GLN A 72 13.30 -12.61 -4.95
C GLN A 72 12.12 -12.83 -3.99
N GLY A 73 12.39 -12.73 -2.68
CA GLY A 73 11.36 -12.73 -1.66
C GLY A 73 10.36 -11.59 -1.89
N LEU A 74 10.87 -10.39 -2.18
CA LEU A 74 10.02 -9.19 -2.34
C LEU A 74 9.07 -9.36 -3.51
N ARG A 75 9.57 -9.84 -4.65
CA ARG A 75 8.74 -10.14 -5.81
C ARG A 75 7.66 -11.16 -5.49
N LYS A 76 8.01 -12.25 -4.79
CA LYS A 76 7.05 -13.29 -4.40
C LYS A 76 5.96 -12.73 -3.47
N SER A 77 6.35 -11.89 -2.51
CA SER A 77 5.43 -11.24 -1.58
C SER A 77 4.52 -10.23 -2.31
N ALA A 78 5.05 -9.40 -3.19
CA ALA A 78 4.26 -8.47 -4.00
C ALA A 78 3.26 -9.20 -4.91
N ARG A 79 3.65 -10.29 -5.57
CA ARG A 79 2.73 -11.11 -6.39
C ARG A 79 1.56 -11.69 -5.58
N SER A 80 1.82 -12.06 -4.34
CA SER A 80 0.75 -12.58 -3.48
C SER A 80 -0.23 -11.50 -3.03
N LEU A 81 0.24 -10.26 -2.86
CA LEU A 81 -0.64 -9.12 -2.60
C LEU A 81 -1.61 -8.88 -3.76
N ILE A 82 -1.18 -9.08 -5.01
CA ILE A 82 -2.05 -9.02 -6.19
C ILE A 82 -3.20 -10.02 -6.05
N ALA A 83 -2.88 -11.30 -5.81
CA ALA A 83 -3.87 -12.36 -5.74
C ALA A 83 -4.91 -12.15 -4.62
N ILE A 84 -4.46 -11.70 -3.44
CA ILE A 84 -5.37 -11.45 -2.30
C ILE A 84 -6.21 -10.20 -2.56
N SER A 85 -5.61 -9.14 -3.11
CA SER A 85 -6.34 -7.91 -3.47
C SER A 85 -7.43 -8.18 -4.49
N ASP A 86 -7.15 -9.00 -5.50
CA ASP A 86 -8.12 -9.38 -6.53
C ASP A 86 -9.29 -10.21 -5.98
N GLN A 87 -9.05 -11.04 -4.95
CA GLN A 87 -10.07 -11.87 -4.32
C GLN A 87 -11.21 -11.02 -3.73
N ILE A 88 -10.88 -9.88 -3.13
CA ILE A 88 -11.85 -8.99 -2.47
C ILE A 88 -12.10 -7.69 -3.25
N GLY A 89 -11.58 -7.59 -4.48
CA GLY A 89 -11.86 -6.47 -5.38
C GLY A 89 -11.08 -5.18 -5.07
N MET A 90 -9.92 -5.25 -4.40
CA MET A 90 -9.04 -4.11 -4.15
C MET A 90 -8.15 -3.79 -5.36
N THR A 91 -8.76 -3.45 -6.50
CA THR A 91 -8.06 -3.30 -7.79
C THR A 91 -6.92 -2.29 -7.76
N ALA A 92 -7.07 -1.20 -7.03
CA ALA A 92 -5.99 -0.21 -6.88
C ALA A 92 -4.76 -0.81 -6.18
N LEU A 93 -4.96 -1.58 -5.10
CA LEU A 93 -3.87 -2.24 -4.38
C LEU A 93 -3.21 -3.32 -5.27
N ALA A 94 -4.01 -4.10 -6.01
CA ALA A 94 -3.52 -5.08 -6.96
C ALA A 94 -2.63 -4.45 -8.04
N ARG A 95 -3.05 -3.30 -8.60
CA ARG A 95 -2.27 -2.56 -9.61
C ARG A 95 -0.93 -2.10 -9.07
N VAL A 96 -0.90 -1.46 -7.90
CA VAL A 96 0.38 -0.96 -7.33
C VAL A 96 1.30 -2.12 -6.95
N ALA A 97 0.77 -3.25 -6.49
CA ALA A 97 1.58 -4.45 -6.27
C ALA A 97 2.15 -5.01 -7.59
N GLY A 98 1.40 -4.90 -8.69
CA GLY A 98 1.87 -5.14 -10.05
C GLY A 98 3.06 -4.25 -10.42
N ASP A 99 2.94 -2.93 -10.24
CA ASP A 99 4.01 -1.97 -10.50
C ASP A 99 5.30 -2.36 -9.76
N VAL A 100 5.20 -2.77 -8.49
CA VAL A 100 6.36 -3.26 -7.71
C VAL A 100 7.01 -4.48 -8.37
N THR A 101 6.22 -5.46 -8.80
CA THR A 101 6.75 -6.66 -9.45
C THR A 101 7.44 -6.34 -10.78
N GLU A 102 6.87 -5.43 -11.58
CA GLU A 102 7.45 -5.00 -12.85
C GLU A 102 8.78 -4.27 -12.63
N THR A 103 8.86 -3.39 -11.64
CA THR A 103 10.10 -2.65 -11.35
C THR A 103 11.20 -3.54 -10.79
N ILE A 104 10.86 -4.59 -10.04
CA ILE A 104 11.84 -5.61 -9.60
C ILE A 104 12.38 -6.39 -10.80
N ASP A 105 11.49 -6.73 -11.74
CA ASP A 105 11.84 -7.50 -12.94
C ASP A 105 12.72 -6.71 -13.90
N ALA A 106 12.51 -5.40 -13.96
CA ALA A 106 13.35 -4.45 -14.67
C ALA A 106 14.70 -4.18 -13.98
N VAL A 107 14.92 -4.70 -12.76
CA VAL A 107 16.10 -4.44 -11.92
C VAL A 107 16.29 -2.93 -11.65
N ASP A 108 15.19 -2.18 -11.62
CA ASP A 108 15.20 -0.76 -11.30
C ASP A 108 14.93 -0.57 -9.80
N HIS A 109 16.00 -0.52 -9.02
CA HIS A 109 15.91 -0.37 -7.57
C HIS A 109 15.30 0.99 -7.16
N VAL A 110 15.49 2.04 -7.96
CA VAL A 110 14.91 3.36 -7.67
C VAL A 110 13.40 3.30 -7.86
N ALA A 111 12.95 2.78 -9.00
CA ALA A 111 11.53 2.61 -9.28
C ALA A 111 10.89 1.64 -8.28
N THR A 112 11.57 0.54 -7.92
CA THR A 112 11.09 -0.42 -6.91
C THR A 112 10.88 0.23 -5.55
N SER A 113 11.79 1.12 -5.13
CA SER A 113 11.61 1.86 -3.87
C SER A 113 10.34 2.73 -3.93
N ALA A 114 10.16 3.46 -5.02
CA ALA A 114 9.05 4.39 -5.19
C ALA A 114 7.70 3.67 -5.24
N THR A 115 7.62 2.58 -6.01
CA THR A 115 6.40 1.77 -6.15
C THR A 115 6.09 1.03 -4.85
N LEU A 116 7.10 0.54 -4.11
CA LEU A 116 6.89 -0.13 -2.83
C LEU A 116 6.36 0.83 -1.75
N PHE A 117 6.95 2.02 -1.60
CA PHE A 117 6.44 2.98 -0.62
C PHE A 117 5.07 3.53 -1.00
N ARG A 118 4.74 3.60 -2.30
CA ARG A 118 3.37 3.83 -2.75
C ARG A 118 2.45 2.68 -2.34
N LEU A 119 2.85 1.42 -2.54
CA LEU A 119 2.08 0.23 -2.14
C LEU A 119 1.76 0.23 -0.64
N ILE A 120 2.75 0.53 0.21
CA ILE A 120 2.57 0.61 1.68
C ILE A 120 1.55 1.69 2.03
N ARG A 121 1.73 2.93 1.53
CA ARG A 121 0.80 4.04 1.82
C ARG A 121 -0.63 3.75 1.34
N VAL A 122 -0.77 3.13 0.17
CA VAL A 122 -2.06 2.75 -0.40
C VAL A 122 -2.70 1.65 0.47
N GLY A 123 -1.94 0.61 0.81
CA GLY A 123 -2.38 -0.50 1.64
C GLY A 123 -2.83 -0.07 3.03
N GLU A 124 -2.00 0.67 3.78
CA GLU A 124 -2.33 1.15 5.14
C GLU A 124 -3.65 1.93 5.17
N ARG A 125 -3.84 2.87 4.24
CA ARG A 125 -5.09 3.63 4.14
C ARG A 125 -6.28 2.78 3.78
N SER A 126 -6.07 1.75 2.96
CA SER A 126 -7.14 0.83 2.59
C SER A 126 -7.64 0.06 3.80
N LEU A 127 -6.69 -0.44 4.60
CA LEU A 127 -7.00 -1.21 5.81
C LEU A 127 -7.76 -0.33 6.79
N THR A 128 -7.31 0.91 7.04
CA THR A 128 -8.05 1.86 7.88
C THR A 128 -9.46 2.15 7.35
N ALA A 129 -9.61 2.40 6.04
CA ALA A 129 -10.91 2.73 5.46
C ALA A 129 -11.92 1.57 5.51
N VAL A 130 -11.47 0.32 5.42
CA VAL A 130 -12.39 -0.84 5.56
C VAL A 130 -12.83 -1.01 7.02
N TRP A 131 -11.96 -0.75 7.99
CA TRP A 131 -12.34 -0.75 9.41
C TRP A 131 -13.34 0.38 9.75
N ASP A 132 -13.15 1.59 9.21
CA ASP A 132 -14.09 2.71 9.40
C ASP A 132 -15.50 2.41 8.86
N LEU A 133 -15.63 1.50 7.89
CA LEU A 133 -16.90 1.04 7.33
C LEU A 133 -17.60 0.00 8.24
N GLN A 134 -16.86 -0.78 9.01
CA GLN A 134 -17.41 -1.76 9.98
C GLN A 134 -17.86 -1.09 11.28
N ASP A 135 -17.21 -0.02 11.73
CA ASP A 135 -17.64 0.75 12.93
C ASP A 135 -18.99 1.49 12.74
N LEU A 136 -19.51 1.54 11.50
CA LEU A 136 -20.80 2.16 11.16
C LEU A 136 -21.96 1.16 11.09
N SER A 137 -21.72 -0.16 11.18
CA SER A 137 -22.79 -1.15 11.31
C SER A 137 -23.10 -1.38 12.79
N VAL A 138 -24.01 -0.57 13.32
CA VAL A 138 -24.69 -0.74 14.62
C VAL A 138 -25.72 -1.86 14.56
#